data_AF-A0A7X8EWD1-F1
#
_entry.id   AF-A0A7X8EWD1-F1
#
_cell.length_a   1.000
_cell.length_b   1.000
_cell.length_c   1.000
_cell.angle_alpha   90.00
_cell.angle_beta   90.00
_cell.angle_gamma   90.00
#
_symmetry.space_group_name_H-M   'P 1'
#
loop_
_entity.id
_entity.type
_entity.pdbx_description
1 polymer ?
#
loop_
_entity_poly.entity_id
_entity_poly.type
_entity_poly.pdbx_seq_one_letter_code
_entity_poly.pdbx_strand_id
1 'polypeptide(L)'
;MDLKQKKQFYSLLNALREEVISDEQLAVLEHLISSDTEVAREYVLFIKLWTDFQFFGAANAKFSETSADLGRYADFWEAMANYEKQAPELELPKEKPQRELIQKVVYPVPEKRKISRFGIVTLLNAAAVLLFFLVLRVVPPSGGWKQRSCPTA
;
A
#
# COMPACT_ATOMS: atom_id res chain seq x y z
N MET A 1 15.94 -3.46 23.21
CA MET A 1 16.76 -4.44 22.46
C MET A 1 17.99 -3.76 21.87
N ASP A 2 19.16 -4.40 21.96
CA ASP A 2 20.40 -3.90 21.31
C ASP A 2 20.35 -4.08 19.78
N LEU A 3 21.17 -3.33 19.03
CA LEU A 3 21.20 -3.35 17.57
C LEU A 3 21.50 -4.74 17.01
N LYS A 4 22.41 -5.49 17.65
CA LYS A 4 22.75 -6.85 17.21
C LYS A 4 21.57 -7.81 17.38
N GLN A 5 20.90 -7.72 18.52
CA GLN A 5 19.69 -8.49 18.81
C GLN A 5 18.56 -8.14 17.85
N LYS A 6 18.38 -6.84 17.53
CA LYS A 6 17.37 -6.38 16.55
C LYS A 6 17.62 -6.94 15.16
N LYS A 7 18.88 -7.00 14.71
CA LYS A 7 19.24 -7.64 13.44
C LYS A 7 18.93 -9.13 13.44
N GLN A 8 19.28 -9.84 14.52
CA GLN A 8 19.00 -11.27 14.65
C GLN A 8 17.49 -11.55 14.64
N PHE A 9 16.71 -10.76 15.36
CA PHE A 9 15.25 -10.90 15.40
C PHE A 9 14.62 -10.74 14.01
N TYR A 10 14.95 -9.68 13.27
CA TYR A 10 14.43 -9.53 11.90
C TYR A 10 14.95 -10.61 10.93
N SER A 11 16.15 -11.15 11.14
CA SER A 11 16.63 -12.29 10.35
C SER A 11 15.75 -13.51 10.55
N LEU A 12 15.34 -13.80 11.80
CA LEU A 12 14.43 -14.90 12.12
C LEU A 12 13.04 -14.66 11.54
N LEU A 13 12.51 -13.43 11.64
CA LEU A 13 11.22 -13.07 11.05
C LEU A 13 11.19 -13.23 9.52
N ASN A 14 12.28 -12.85 8.84
CA ASN A 14 12.39 -13.05 7.39
C ASN A 14 12.53 -14.53 7.03
N ALA A 15 13.28 -15.31 7.81
CA ALA A 15 13.37 -16.76 7.60
C ALA A 15 12.01 -17.45 7.79
N LEU A 16 11.22 -17.02 8.78
CA LEU A 16 9.84 -17.49 8.98
C LEU A 16 8.97 -17.16 7.77
N ARG A 17 9.04 -15.91 7.29
CA ARG A 17 8.30 -15.45 6.11
C ARG A 17 8.65 -16.24 4.84
N GLU A 18 9.92 -16.61 4.69
CA GLU A 18 10.43 -17.34 3.53
C GLU A 18 10.29 -18.87 3.66
N GLU A 19 9.67 -19.36 4.75
CA GLU A 19 9.47 -20.79 5.04
C GLU A 19 10.78 -21.60 5.09
N VAL A 20 11.90 -20.94 5.43
CA VAL A 20 13.24 -21.55 5.56
C VAL A 20 13.74 -21.61 7.00
N ILE A 21 12.90 -21.23 7.96
CA ILE A 21 13.23 -21.27 9.39
C ILE A 21 13.31 -22.71 9.89
N SER A 22 14.33 -23.04 10.68
CA SER A 22 14.41 -24.35 11.36
C SER A 22 13.59 -24.38 12.65
N ASP A 23 13.28 -25.58 13.15
CA ASP A 23 12.54 -25.75 14.41
C ASP A 23 13.25 -25.09 15.60
N GLU A 24 14.59 -25.18 15.67
CA GLU A 24 15.36 -24.52 16.73
C GLU A 24 15.29 -23.00 16.63
N GLN A 25 15.35 -22.47 15.40
CA GLN A 25 15.24 -21.04 15.16
C GLN A 25 13.84 -20.51 15.48
N LEU A 26 12.81 -21.30 15.16
CA LEU A 26 11.43 -20.99 15.51
C LEU A 26 11.23 -20.97 17.02
N ALA A 27 11.74 -21.97 17.75
CA ALA A 27 11.68 -22.00 19.21
C ALA A 27 12.37 -20.79 19.86
N VAL A 28 13.52 -20.37 19.31
CA VAL A 28 14.20 -19.13 19.75
C VAL A 28 13.34 -17.90 19.48
N LEU A 29 12.70 -17.82 18.32
CA LEU A 29 11.82 -16.70 17.96
C LEU A 29 10.58 -16.64 18.88
N GLU A 30 9.94 -17.78 19.15
CA GLU A 30 8.80 -17.88 20.06
C GLU A 30 9.17 -17.47 21.48
N HIS A 31 10.34 -17.92 21.97
CA HIS A 31 10.86 -17.49 23.26
C HIS A 31 11.07 -15.96 23.30
N LEU A 32 11.67 -15.36 22.27
CA LEU A 32 11.87 -13.91 22.20
C LEU A 32 10.55 -13.13 22.22
N ILE A 33 9.55 -13.60 21.47
CA ILE A 33 8.22 -12.96 21.39
C ILE A 33 7.47 -13.09 22.73
N SER A 34 7.52 -14.26 23.35
CA SER A 34 6.81 -14.51 24.62
C SER A 34 7.46 -13.84 25.84
N SER A 35 8.76 -13.56 25.77
CA SER A 35 9.51 -13.00 26.91
C SER A 35 9.43 -11.48 27.02
N ASP A 36 9.13 -10.75 25.94
CA ASP A 36 9.16 -9.28 25.90
C ASP A 36 7.98 -8.70 25.10
N THR A 37 7.17 -7.87 25.76
CA THR A 37 5.99 -7.24 25.14
C THR A 37 6.34 -6.27 24.01
N GLU A 38 7.50 -5.63 24.05
CA GLU A 38 7.96 -4.75 22.97
C GLU A 38 8.36 -5.57 21.73
N VAL A 39 8.98 -6.74 21.92
CA VAL A 39 9.33 -7.65 20.83
C VAL A 39 8.07 -8.25 20.21
N ALA A 40 7.08 -8.62 21.03
CA ALA A 40 5.77 -9.06 20.55
C ALA A 40 5.08 -8.00 19.70
N ARG A 41 5.14 -6.72 20.12
CA ARG A 41 4.60 -5.60 19.33
C ARG A 41 5.32 -5.46 17.99
N GLU A 42 6.65 -5.55 17.96
CA GLU A 42 7.45 -5.49 16.74
C GLU A 42 7.12 -6.65 15.78
N TYR A 43 6.90 -7.86 16.31
CA TYR A 43 6.40 -9.01 15.53
C TYR A 43 5.05 -8.71 14.87
N VAL A 44 4.07 -8.22 15.65
CA VAL A 44 2.73 -7.88 15.13
C VAL A 44 2.83 -6.82 14.03
N LEU A 45 3.67 -5.79 14.21
CA LEU A 45 3.90 -4.76 13.19
C LEU A 45 4.52 -5.34 11.92
N PHE A 46 5.50 -6.25 12.05
CA PHE A 46 6.11 -6.93 10.91
C PHE A 46 5.08 -7.75 10.11
N ILE A 47 4.26 -8.57 10.80
CA ILE A 47 3.22 -9.37 10.15
C ILE A 47 2.18 -8.46 9.48
N LYS A 48 1.74 -7.39 10.15
CA LYS A 48 0.80 -6.43 9.59
C LYS A 48 1.32 -5.81 8.29
N LEU A 49 2.56 -5.33 8.29
CA LEU A 49 3.19 -4.76 7.10
C LEU A 49 3.26 -5.80 5.97
N TRP A 50 3.62 -7.03 6.29
CA TRP A 50 3.66 -8.12 5.31
C TRP A 50 2.29 -8.41 4.72
N THR A 51 1.25 -8.54 5.55
CA THR A 51 -0.12 -8.77 5.08
C THR A 51 -0.62 -7.62 4.23
N ASP A 52 -0.28 -6.37 4.60
CA ASP A 52 -0.62 -5.18 3.83
C ASP A 52 0.06 -5.23 2.44
N PHE A 53 1.34 -5.63 2.36
CA PHE A 53 2.03 -5.79 1.07
C PHE A 53 1.43 -6.87 0.19
N GLN A 54 1.00 -8.01 0.76
CA GLN A 54 0.27 -9.03 0.02
C GLN A 54 -1.06 -8.51 -0.51
N PHE A 55 -1.79 -7.76 0.33
CA PHE A 55 -3.05 -7.16 -0.06
C PHE A 55 -2.89 -6.08 -1.14
N PHE A 56 -1.88 -5.21 -1.07
CA PHE A 56 -1.63 -4.21 -2.11
C PHE A 56 -1.11 -4.82 -3.42
N GLY A 57 -0.37 -5.92 -3.35
CA GLY A 57 -0.05 -6.74 -4.53
C GLY A 57 -1.32 -7.26 -5.19
N ALA A 58 -2.28 -7.74 -4.41
CA ALA A 58 -3.59 -8.21 -4.88
C ALA A 58 -4.51 -7.06 -5.34
N ALA A 59 -4.48 -5.89 -4.69
CA ALA A 59 -5.32 -4.74 -5.03
C ALA A 59 -4.88 -4.04 -6.32
N ASN A 60 -3.60 -4.14 -6.67
CA ASN A 60 -3.06 -3.67 -7.96
C ASN A 60 -2.98 -4.78 -9.02
N ALA A 61 -3.24 -6.04 -8.65
CA ALA A 61 -3.46 -7.08 -9.62
C ALA A 61 -4.75 -6.73 -10.38
N LYS A 62 -4.70 -6.73 -11.71
CA LYS A 62 -5.94 -6.76 -12.49
C LYS A 62 -6.68 -8.00 -12.02
N PHE A 63 -7.88 -7.81 -11.44
CA PHE A 63 -8.79 -8.91 -11.14
C PHE A 63 -8.94 -9.72 -12.43
N SER A 64 -8.23 -10.84 -12.51
CA SER A 64 -8.56 -11.88 -13.45
C SER A 64 -9.73 -12.60 -12.82
N GLU A 65 -10.86 -12.72 -13.51
CA GLU A 65 -11.95 -13.59 -13.08
C GLU A 65 -11.48 -15.04 -12.82
N THR A 66 -10.26 -15.38 -13.26
CA THR A 66 -9.60 -16.67 -13.05
C THR A 66 -8.72 -16.75 -11.79
N SER A 67 -8.46 -15.66 -11.06
CA SER A 67 -7.49 -15.67 -9.94
C SER A 67 -8.10 -15.72 -8.54
N ALA A 68 -9.41 -15.53 -8.40
CA ALA A 68 -10.09 -16.03 -7.23
C ALA A 68 -10.25 -17.54 -7.46
N ASP A 69 -9.26 -18.30 -7.00
CA ASP A 69 -9.33 -19.75 -6.85
C ASP A 69 -10.40 -20.07 -5.78
N LEU A 70 -11.67 -19.71 -6.08
CA LEU A 70 -12.85 -20.02 -5.29
C LEU A 70 -13.02 -21.55 -5.17
N GLY A 71 -12.37 -22.31 -6.05
CA GLY A 71 -12.24 -23.76 -5.96
C GLY A 71 -11.39 -24.22 -4.79
N ARG A 72 -10.34 -23.48 -4.40
CA ARG A 72 -9.42 -23.89 -3.32
C ARG A 72 -10.09 -24.07 -1.96
N TYR A 73 -11.18 -23.35 -1.73
CA TYR A 73 -11.93 -23.38 -0.48
C TYR A 73 -13.38 -23.81 -0.68
N ALA A 74 -13.73 -24.35 -1.85
CA ALA A 74 -15.10 -24.82 -2.12
C ALA A 74 -15.55 -25.83 -1.06
N ASP A 75 -14.69 -26.80 -0.74
CA ASP A 75 -14.93 -27.82 0.29
C ASP A 75 -15.09 -27.21 1.69
N PHE A 76 -14.30 -26.17 2.00
CA PHE A 76 -14.41 -25.45 3.28
C PHE A 76 -15.75 -24.71 3.39
N TRP A 77 -16.15 -24.00 2.33
CA TRP A 77 -17.42 -23.28 2.30
C TRP A 77 -18.62 -24.23 2.31
N GLU A 78 -18.51 -25.38 1.63
CA GLU A 78 -19.53 -26.43 1.68
C GLU A 78 -19.65 -27.02 3.09
N ALA A 79 -18.53 -27.30 3.76
CA ALA A 79 -18.54 -27.79 5.14
C ALA A 79 -19.19 -26.79 6.10
N MET A 80 -18.88 -25.48 5.97
CA MET A 80 -19.51 -24.44 6.79
C MET A 80 -21.01 -24.32 6.49
N ALA A 81 -21.42 -24.36 5.23
CA ALA A 81 -22.83 -24.30 4.86
C ALA A 81 -23.62 -25.51 5.39
N ASN A 82 -23.00 -26.69 5.43
CA ASN A 82 -23.61 -27.89 6.00
C ASN A 82 -23.70 -27.83 7.53
N TYR A 83 -22.72 -27.23 8.20
CA TYR A 83 -22.77 -26.98 9.64
C TYR A 83 -23.89 -25.99 10.00
N GLU A 84 -24.05 -24.92 9.24
CA GLU A 84 -25.09 -23.89 9.48
C GLU A 84 -26.50 -24.49 9.44
N LYS A 85 -26.76 -25.49 8.58
CA LYS A 85 -28.05 -26.21 8.54
C LYS A 85 -28.38 -26.94 9.84
N GLN A 86 -27.36 -27.30 10.62
CA GLN A 86 -27.47 -28.04 11.88
C GLN A 86 -27.23 -27.14 13.09
N ALA A 87 -26.92 -25.86 12.87
CA ALA A 87 -26.62 -24.93 13.95
C ALA A 87 -27.90 -24.68 14.78
N PRO A 88 -27.79 -24.69 16.12
CA PRO A 88 -28.93 -24.42 16.98
C PRO A 88 -29.43 -22.99 16.79
N GLU A 89 -30.76 -22.82 16.80
CA GLU A 89 -31.37 -21.50 16.74
C GLU A 89 -30.94 -20.67 17.95
N LEU A 90 -30.26 -19.55 17.67
CA LEU A 90 -29.73 -18.66 18.70
C LEU A 90 -30.83 -17.67 19.07
N GLU A 91 -31.41 -17.83 20.27
CA GLU A 91 -32.39 -16.87 20.81
C GLU A 91 -31.67 -15.56 21.17
N LEU A 92 -31.51 -14.68 20.18
CA LEU A 92 -31.02 -13.34 20.43
C LEU A 92 -32.07 -12.57 21.23
N PRO A 93 -31.70 -11.91 22.33
CA PRO A 93 -32.61 -11.00 23.02
C PRO A 93 -33.06 -9.95 22.01
N LYS A 94 -34.38 -9.86 21.78
CA LYS A 94 -34.99 -8.84 20.92
C LYS A 94 -34.91 -7.48 21.61
N GLU A 95 -33.71 -6.94 21.72
CA GLU A 95 -33.53 -5.56 22.10
C GLU A 95 -34.06 -4.73 20.93
N LYS A 96 -35.12 -3.95 21.18
CA LYS A 96 -35.65 -3.03 20.16
C LYS A 96 -34.49 -2.11 19.80
N PRO A 97 -34.08 -2.05 18.52
CA PRO A 97 -33.02 -1.12 18.13
C PRO A 97 -33.48 0.28 18.54
N GLN A 98 -32.77 0.88 19.49
CA GLN A 98 -32.94 2.30 19.81
C GLN A 98 -32.46 3.06 18.58
N ARG A 99 -33.36 3.27 17.64
CA ARG A 99 -33.12 4.15 16.51
C ARG A 99 -33.10 5.56 17.08
N GLU A 100 -31.92 6.02 17.48
CA GLU A 100 -31.70 7.43 17.70
C GLU A 100 -32.12 8.17 16.41
N LEU A 101 -32.89 9.24 16.60
CA LEU A 101 -33.40 10.05 15.50
C LEU A 101 -32.19 10.56 14.71
N ILE A 102 -31.93 9.99 13.52
CA ILE A 102 -30.80 10.37 12.67
C ILE A 102 -30.92 11.87 12.41
N GLN A 103 -30.09 12.66 13.09
CA GLN A 103 -30.04 14.10 12.92
C GLN A 103 -29.59 14.37 11.49
N LYS A 104 -30.44 15.04 10.71
CA LYS A 104 -30.14 15.38 9.32
C LYS A 104 -28.82 16.16 9.27
N VAL A 105 -27.78 15.55 8.72
CA VAL A 105 -26.49 16.20 8.51
C VAL A 105 -26.69 17.32 7.49
N VAL A 106 -26.53 18.57 7.94
CA VAL A 106 -26.50 19.73 7.05
C VAL A 106 -25.07 19.82 6.51
N TYR A 107 -24.87 19.40 5.27
CA TYR A 107 -23.59 19.55 4.60
C TYR A 107 -23.35 21.04 4.27
N PRO A 108 -22.18 21.61 4.64
CA PRO A 108 -21.84 22.96 4.21
C PRO A 108 -21.68 22.98 2.69
N VAL A 109 -22.19 24.04 2.05
CA VAL A 109 -22.02 24.25 0.61
C VAL A 109 -20.52 24.40 0.31
N PRO A 110 -19.94 23.59 -0.59
CA PRO A 110 -18.51 23.66 -0.86
C PRO A 110 -18.13 25.02 -1.44
N GLU A 111 -17.16 25.68 -0.81
CA GLU A 111 -16.63 26.96 -1.27
C GLU A 111 -15.95 26.81 -2.63
N LYS A 112 -16.41 27.57 -3.63
CA LYS A 112 -15.77 27.62 -4.95
C LYS A 112 -14.41 28.29 -4.81
N ARG A 113 -13.33 27.51 -4.89
CA ARG A 113 -11.95 28.02 -4.87
C ARG A 113 -11.73 28.96 -6.07
N LYS A 114 -11.48 30.23 -5.79
CA LYS A 114 -11.14 31.24 -6.82
C LYS A 114 -9.68 31.03 -7.24
N ILE A 115 -9.46 30.55 -8.46
CA ILE A 115 -8.11 30.46 -9.02
C ILE A 115 -7.64 31.90 -9.34
N SER A 116 -6.55 32.32 -8.70
CA SER A 116 -5.95 33.63 -8.95
C SER A 116 -5.28 33.66 -10.32
N ARG A 117 -5.50 34.73 -11.09
CA ARG A 117 -4.86 34.94 -12.41
C ARG A 117 -3.34 34.90 -12.31
N PHE A 118 -2.77 35.38 -11.21
CA PHE A 118 -1.33 35.29 -10.94
C PHE A 118 -0.85 33.84 -10.81
N GLY A 119 -1.65 32.95 -10.21
CA GLY A 119 -1.32 31.53 -10.09
C GLY A 119 -1.25 30.81 -11.45
N ILE A 120 -2.06 31.24 -12.41
CA ILE A 120 -2.03 30.70 -13.78
C ILE A 120 -0.74 31.15 -14.48
N VAL A 121 -0.36 32.43 -14.32
CA VAL A 121 0.87 32.98 -14.91
C VAL A 121 2.12 32.32 -14.33
N THR A 122 2.17 32.10 -13.01
CA THR A 122 3.30 31.41 -12.39
C THR A 122 3.39 29.94 -12.84
N LEU A 123 2.25 29.26 -12.96
CA LEU A 123 2.21 27.87 -13.46
C LEU A 123 2.73 27.77 -14.90
N LEU A 124 2.30 28.68 -15.78
CA LEU A 124 2.74 28.72 -17.18
C LEU A 124 4.24 28.98 -17.30
N ASN A 125 4.78 29.92 -16.52
CA ASN A 125 6.22 30.19 -16.51
C ASN A 125 7.01 29.00 -15.98
N ALA A 126 6.55 28.34 -14.91
CA ALA A 126 7.19 27.14 -14.40
C ALA A 126 7.21 26.01 -15.44
N ALA A 127 6.10 25.79 -16.15
CA ALA A 127 6.02 24.82 -17.23
C ALA A 127 6.96 25.16 -18.41
N ALA A 128 7.06 26.44 -18.79
CA ALA A 128 7.94 26.89 -19.86
C ALA A 128 9.42 26.67 -19.54
N VAL A 129 9.84 26.93 -18.30
CA VAL A 129 11.22 26.68 -17.85
C VAL A 129 11.54 25.19 -17.89
N LEU A 130 10.64 24.33 -17.42
CA LEU A 130 10.83 22.88 -17.48
C LEU A 130 10.94 22.36 -18.92
N LEU A 131 10.10 22.86 -19.82
CA LEU A 131 10.17 22.53 -21.25
C LEU A 131 11.47 23.03 -21.88
N PHE A 132 11.94 24.22 -21.53
CA PHE A 132 13.22 24.75 -22.02
C PHE A 132 14.40 23.86 -21.63
N PHE A 133 14.46 23.41 -20.37
CA PHE A 133 15.50 22.48 -19.92
C PHE A 133 15.39 21.10 -20.59
N LEU A 134 14.17 20.60 -20.83
CA LEU A 134 13.95 19.36 -21.57
C LEU A 134 14.46 19.47 -23.01
N VAL A 135 14.17 20.57 -23.69
CA VAL A 135 14.65 20.82 -25.06
C VAL A 135 16.18 20.87 -25.09
N LEU A 136 16.82 21.59 -24.17
CA LEU A 136 18.28 21.64 -24.08
C LEU A 136 18.92 20.28 -23.79
N ARG A 137 18.24 19.40 -23.06
CA ARG A 137 18.75 18.07 -22.74
C ARG A 137 18.54 17.05 -23.87
N VAL A 138 17.48 17.22 -24.67
CA VAL A 138 17.09 16.25 -25.71
C VAL A 138 17.58 16.65 -27.10
N VAL A 139 17.75 17.94 -27.39
CA VAL A 139 18.23 18.43 -28.69
C VAL A 139 19.76 18.56 -28.66
N PRO A 140 20.52 17.75 -29.43
CA PRO A 140 21.98 17.91 -29.51
C PRO A 140 22.34 19.23 -30.21
N PRO A 141 23.43 19.91 -29.82
CA PRO A 141 23.83 21.17 -30.43
C PRO A 141 24.21 20.94 -31.89
N SER A 142 23.29 21.27 -32.81
CA SER A 142 23.57 21.24 -34.24
C SER A 142 24.64 22.29 -34.57
N GLY A 143 25.79 21.83 -35.05
CA GLY A 143 27.00 22.62 -35.22
C GLY A 143 26.98 23.66 -36.35
N GLY A 144 27.96 24.55 -36.27
CA GLY A 144 28.63 25.16 -37.43
C GLY A 144 28.05 26.46 -37.97
N TRP A 145 28.49 27.60 -37.40
CA TRP A 145 28.41 28.89 -38.08
C TRP A 145 29.42 28.88 -39.24
N LYS A 146 28.93 28.75 -40.48
CA LYS A 146 29.77 28.85 -41.67
C LYS A 146 30.13 30.32 -41.91
N GLN A 147 31.31 30.76 -41.46
CA GLN A 147 31.93 32.01 -41.90
C GLN A 147 32.12 31.96 -43.41
N ARG A 148 31.48 32.88 -44.13
CA ARG A 148 31.80 33.15 -45.53
C ARG A 148 32.99 34.11 -45.56
N SER A 149 34.16 33.60 -45.94
CA SER A 149 35.29 34.41 -46.38
C SER A 149 34.99 34.99 -47.77
N CYS A 150 35.13 36.31 -47.93
CA CYS A 150 35.17 36.98 -49.23
C CYS A 150 36.58 36.86 -49.84
N PRO A 151 36.72 36.71 -51.17
CA PRO A 151 38.00 36.85 -51.85
C PRO A 151 38.27 38.34 -52.14
N THR A 152 39.46 38.82 -51.78
CA THR A 152 40.03 40.08 -52.27
C THR A 152 40.53 39.90 -53.70
N ALA A 153 40.05 40.77 -54.59
CA ALA A 153 40.65 41.05 -55.90
C ALA A 153 41.87 41.98 -55.74
#